data_AF-A0A7Y9Z783-F1
#
_entry.id   AF-A0A7Y9Z783-F1
#
_cell.length_a   1.000
_cell.length_b   1.000
_cell.length_c   1.000
_cell.angle_alpha   90.00
_cell.angle_beta   90.00
_cell.angle_gamma   90.00
#
_symmetry.space_group_name_H-M   'P 1'
#
loop_
_entity.id
_entity.type
_entity.pdbx_description
1 polymer ?
#
loop_
_entity_poly.entity_id
_entity_poly.type
_entity_poly.pdbx_seq_one_letter_code
_entity_poly.pdbx_strand_id
1 'polypeptide(L)'
;MSEPAWRTWIALGLAEVLFAVTYTACAWLAMALPATDTRDGWAALALFAMLLVVGVFAVLVGIPIGVHTVGRLTAKWVAGRSSLRASSAHLVMGLGMGAVVAAMMIHVSPMEPAVAVIAFVVPVGLVALGTNLLMPLAMRHRWIRITSWALAAVLWGLTLVFVASLVAGNL
;
A
#
# COMPACT_ATOMS: atom_id res chain seq x y z
N MET A 1 -23.77 11.09 7.01
CA MET A 1 -22.76 10.15 7.56
C MET A 1 -22.31 10.66 8.92
N SER A 2 -22.09 9.78 9.89
CA SER A 2 -21.53 10.16 11.19
C SER A 2 -20.08 10.65 11.04
N GLU A 3 -19.62 11.54 11.92
CA GLU A 3 -18.24 12.08 11.92
C GLU A 3 -17.15 10.98 11.93
N PRO A 4 -17.30 9.85 12.64
CA PRO A 4 -16.37 8.72 12.58
C PRO A 4 -16.33 8.05 11.20
N ALA A 5 -17.49 7.84 10.57
CA ALA A 5 -17.57 7.19 9.26
C ALA A 5 -16.93 8.06 8.16
N TRP A 6 -17.10 9.37 8.25
CA TRP A 6 -16.47 10.33 7.34
C TRP A 6 -14.94 10.32 7.45
N ARG A 7 -14.43 10.27 8.68
CA ARG A 7 -12.99 10.22 8.96
C ARG A 7 -12.36 8.94 8.40
N THR A 8 -13.02 7.79 8.53
CA THR A 8 -12.56 6.53 7.93
C THR A 8 -12.53 6.61 6.40
N TRP A 9 -13.53 7.22 5.77
CA TRP A 9 -13.58 7.39 4.31
C TRP A 9 -12.43 8.23 3.74
N ILE A 10 -12.03 9.30 4.42
CA ILE A 10 -10.88 10.11 3.99
C ILE A 10 -9.57 9.35 4.18
N ALA A 11 -9.42 8.68 5.32
CA ALA A 11 -8.23 7.87 5.59
C ALA A 11 -8.06 6.76 4.54
N LEU A 12 -9.16 6.14 4.11
CA LEU A 12 -9.16 5.12 3.08
C LEU A 12 -8.67 5.69 1.73
N GLY A 13 -9.25 6.80 1.26
CA GLY A 13 -8.83 7.42 0.00
C GLY A 13 -7.36 7.89 0.03
N LEU A 14 -6.88 8.43 1.15
CA LEU A 14 -5.46 8.77 1.33
C LEU A 14 -4.56 7.55 1.31
N ALA A 15 -4.97 6.47 1.99
CA ALA A 15 -4.21 5.23 2.03
C ALA A 15 -4.12 4.60 0.64
N GLU A 16 -5.18 4.65 -0.16
CA GLU A 16 -5.16 4.17 -1.55
C GLU A 16 -4.21 4.98 -2.44
N VAL A 17 -4.25 6.32 -2.37
CA VAL A 17 -3.32 7.18 -3.11
C VAL A 17 -1.87 6.87 -2.73
N LEU A 18 -1.59 6.86 -1.43
CA LEU A 18 -0.25 6.58 -0.93
C LEU A 18 0.19 5.18 -1.34
N PHE A 19 -0.71 4.19 -1.25
CA PHE A 19 -0.38 2.82 -1.62
C PHE A 19 -0.08 2.74 -3.11
N ALA A 20 -0.91 3.31 -3.99
CA ALA A 20 -0.66 3.31 -5.42
C ALA A 20 0.71 3.90 -5.77
N VAL A 21 1.08 5.05 -5.17
CA VAL A 21 2.39 5.68 -5.40
C VAL A 21 3.53 4.82 -4.86
N THR A 22 3.44 4.43 -3.58
CA THR A 22 4.56 3.77 -2.89
C THR A 22 4.75 2.35 -3.39
N TYR A 23 3.66 1.62 -3.62
CA TYR A 23 3.69 0.28 -4.18
C TYR A 23 4.24 0.28 -5.60
N THR A 24 3.85 1.22 -6.47
CA THR A 24 4.41 1.31 -7.83
C THR A 24 5.90 1.60 -7.80
N ALA A 25 6.35 2.55 -6.97
CA ALA A 25 7.77 2.87 -6.81
C ALA A 25 8.57 1.68 -6.28
N CYS A 26 8.05 1.00 -5.27
CA CYS A 26 8.69 -0.17 -4.66
C CYS A 26 8.68 -1.40 -5.59
N ALA A 27 7.60 -1.63 -6.34
CA ALA A 27 7.54 -2.69 -7.35
C ALA A 27 8.58 -2.45 -8.46
N TRP A 28 8.75 -1.20 -8.89
CA TRP A 28 9.79 -0.83 -9.85
C TRP A 28 11.20 -1.07 -9.28
N LEU A 29 11.45 -0.65 -8.04
CA LEU A 29 12.72 -0.90 -7.35
C LEU A 29 13.00 -2.40 -7.19
N ALA A 30 11.97 -3.18 -6.85
CA ALA A 30 12.04 -4.62 -6.70
C ALA A 30 12.36 -5.34 -8.04
N MET A 31 11.87 -4.82 -9.17
CA MET A 31 12.23 -5.32 -10.50
C MET A 31 13.66 -4.96 -10.91
N ALA A 32 14.20 -3.84 -10.41
CA ALA A 32 15.55 -3.37 -10.72
C ALA A 32 16.66 -4.11 -9.95
N LEU A 33 16.32 -4.90 -8.94
CA LEU A 33 17.30 -5.72 -8.23
C LEU A 33 17.78 -6.91 -9.08
N PRO A 34 19.09 -7.24 -9.07
CA PRO A 34 19.61 -8.38 -9.81
C PRO A 34 18.95 -9.67 -9.31
N ALA A 35 18.28 -10.42 -10.20
CA ALA A 35 17.74 -11.73 -9.85
C ALA A 35 18.91 -12.72 -9.74
N THR A 36 19.03 -13.44 -8.61
CA THR A 36 20.22 -14.28 -8.39
C THR A 36 20.33 -15.52 -9.27
N ASP A 37 19.31 -15.98 -10.00
CA ASP A 37 19.49 -17.06 -10.99
C ASP A 37 18.38 -17.04 -12.06
N THR A 38 18.79 -17.26 -13.31
CA THR A 38 17.98 -17.55 -14.53
C THR A 38 16.48 -17.26 -14.45
N ARG A 39 16.06 -16.00 -14.64
CA ARG A 39 14.66 -15.70 -14.96
C ARG A 39 14.42 -16.07 -16.42
N ASP A 40 13.75 -17.19 -16.65
CA ASP A 40 13.00 -17.41 -17.89
C ASP A 40 12.10 -16.18 -18.13
N GLY A 41 11.87 -15.79 -19.40
CA GLY A 41 11.05 -14.62 -19.73
C GLY A 41 9.65 -14.61 -19.08
N TRP A 42 9.14 -15.79 -18.73
CA TRP A 42 7.88 -16.01 -18.03
C TRP A 42 7.91 -15.72 -16.51
N ALA A 43 9.08 -15.77 -15.87
CA ALA A 43 9.22 -15.53 -14.43
C ALA A 43 8.93 -14.06 -14.06
N ALA A 44 9.30 -13.12 -14.92
CA ALA A 44 8.97 -11.71 -14.76
C ALA A 44 7.45 -11.48 -14.87
N LEU A 45 6.79 -12.15 -15.83
CA LEU A 45 5.34 -12.08 -16.03
C LEU A 45 4.57 -12.69 -14.85
N ALA A 46 5.03 -13.82 -14.30
CA ALA A 46 4.43 -14.46 -13.13
C ALA A 46 4.56 -13.61 -11.86
N LEU A 47 5.75 -13.05 -11.60
CA LEU A 47 5.97 -12.08 -10.52
C LEU A 47 5.04 -10.86 -10.67
N PHE A 48 4.89 -10.37 -11.89
CA PHE A 48 4.03 -9.23 -12.17
C PHE A 48 2.55 -9.52 -11.96
N ALA A 49 2.05 -10.67 -12.45
CA ALA A 49 0.67 -11.11 -12.23
C ALA A 49 0.38 -11.32 -10.73
N MET A 50 1.33 -11.89 -10.00
CA MET A 50 1.23 -12.09 -8.54
C MET A 50 1.18 -10.75 -7.79
N LEU A 51 2.05 -9.80 -8.15
CA LEU A 51 2.01 -8.43 -7.61
C LEU A 51 0.67 -7.76 -7.89
N LEU A 52 0.10 -7.96 -9.08
CA LEU A 52 -1.19 -7.38 -9.44
C LEU A 52 -2.35 -7.96 -8.63
N VAL A 53 -2.40 -9.28 -8.48
CA VAL A 53 -3.40 -9.95 -7.64
C VAL A 53 -3.28 -9.46 -6.19
N VAL A 54 -2.07 -9.41 -5.64
CA VAL A 54 -1.84 -8.90 -4.29
C VAL A 54 -2.24 -7.42 -4.18
N GLY A 55 -1.95 -6.60 -5.18
CA GLY A 55 -2.37 -5.21 -5.24
C GLY A 55 -3.90 -5.05 -5.22
N VAL A 56 -4.62 -5.83 -6.03
CA VAL A 56 -6.09 -5.82 -6.06
C VAL A 56 -6.67 -6.26 -4.71
N PHE A 57 -6.17 -7.35 -4.12
CA PHE A 57 -6.62 -7.80 -2.80
C PHE A 57 -6.29 -6.78 -1.70
N ALA A 58 -5.11 -6.14 -1.77
CA ALA A 58 -4.74 -5.08 -0.87
C ALA A 58 -5.73 -3.91 -0.96
N VAL A 59 -6.10 -3.46 -2.16
CA VAL A 59 -7.05 -2.35 -2.33
C VAL A 59 -8.46 -2.71 -1.88
N LEU A 60 -9.00 -3.83 -2.35
CA LEU A 60 -10.41 -4.16 -2.13
C LEU A 60 -10.69 -4.62 -0.70
N VAL A 61 -9.70 -5.22 -0.04
CA VAL A 61 -9.89 -5.91 1.24
C VAL A 61 -8.88 -5.43 2.28
N GLY A 62 -7.59 -5.43 1.94
CA GLY A 62 -6.50 -5.15 2.88
C GLY A 62 -6.52 -3.73 3.46
N ILE A 63 -6.61 -2.70 2.62
CA ILE A 63 -6.60 -1.29 3.02
C ILE A 63 -7.89 -0.95 3.80
N PRO A 64 -9.12 -1.32 3.37
CA PRO A 64 -10.32 -1.11 4.17
C PRO A 64 -10.24 -1.75 5.56
N ILE A 65 -9.82 -3.02 5.64
CA ILE A 65 -9.69 -3.73 6.91
C ILE A 65 -8.58 -3.12 7.76
N GLY A 66 -7.44 -2.79 7.16
CA GLY A 66 -6.30 -2.16 7.80
C GLY A 66 -6.66 -0.81 8.39
N VAL A 67 -7.24 0.10 7.60
CA VAL A 67 -7.68 1.41 8.06
C VAL A 67 -8.71 1.30 9.18
N HIS A 68 -9.68 0.38 9.07
CA HIS A 68 -10.68 0.18 10.12
C HIS A 68 -10.09 -0.41 11.41
N THR A 69 -9.31 -1.48 11.29
CA THR A 69 -8.81 -2.28 12.42
C THR A 69 -7.63 -1.59 13.09
N VAL A 70 -6.61 -1.18 12.31
CA VAL A 70 -5.45 -0.45 12.82
C VAL A 70 -5.91 0.88 13.39
N GLY A 71 -6.78 1.62 12.70
CA GLY A 71 -7.31 2.89 13.20
C GLY A 71 -8.04 2.75 14.54
N ARG A 72 -8.80 1.68 14.77
CA ARG A 72 -9.45 1.40 16.07
C ARG A 72 -8.44 1.02 17.15
N LEU A 73 -7.48 0.17 16.83
CA LEU A 73 -6.49 -0.33 17.79
C LEU A 73 -5.52 0.79 18.21
N THR A 74 -4.99 1.55 17.25
CA THR A 74 -4.05 2.64 17.51
C THR A 74 -4.73 3.81 18.20
N ALA A 75 -6.00 4.13 17.90
CA ALA A 75 -6.72 5.22 18.56
C ALA A 75 -6.74 5.07 20.09
N LYS A 76 -6.90 3.84 20.61
CA LYS A 76 -6.86 3.57 22.05
C LYS A 76 -5.45 3.74 22.65
N TRP A 77 -4.43 3.33 21.90
CA TRP A 77 -3.04 3.33 22.36
C TRP A 77 -2.36 4.70 22.26
N VAL A 78 -2.88 5.55 21.38
CA VAL A 78 -2.28 6.82 20.99
C VAL A 78 -3.06 8.02 21.55
N ALA A 79 -4.23 7.80 22.15
CA ALA A 79 -5.00 8.85 22.82
C ALA A 79 -4.13 9.62 23.84
N GLY A 80 -4.03 10.94 23.66
CA GLY A 80 -3.24 11.82 24.54
C GLY A 80 -1.72 11.79 24.32
N ARG A 81 -1.20 11.04 23.34
CA ARG A 81 0.23 11.01 22.99
C ARG A 81 0.58 12.05 21.93
N SER A 82 1.86 12.42 21.85
CA SER A 82 2.36 13.32 20.80
C SER A 82 2.16 12.74 19.39
N SER A 83 1.95 13.61 18.41
CA SER A 83 1.74 13.24 17.00
C SER A 83 2.87 12.36 16.43
N LEU A 84 4.10 12.54 16.90
CA LEU A 84 5.24 11.72 16.49
C LEU A 84 5.09 10.27 16.97
N ARG A 85 4.66 10.05 18.23
CA ARG A 85 4.42 8.72 18.79
C ARG A 85 3.22 8.03 18.15
N ALA A 86 2.21 8.81 17.77
CA ALA A 86 1.08 8.32 16.98
C ALA A 86 1.54 7.75 15.64
N SER A 87 2.38 8.51 14.95
CA SER A 87 2.86 8.21 13.61
C SER A 87 3.82 7.01 13.61
N SER A 88 4.70 6.91 14.61
CA SER A 88 5.58 5.74 14.76
C SER A 88 4.81 4.46 15.07
N ALA A 89 3.74 4.53 15.87
CA ALA A 89 2.88 3.36 16.12
C ALA A 89 2.19 2.87 14.83
N HIS A 90 1.70 3.79 13.98
CA HIS A 90 1.14 3.41 12.68
C HIS A 90 2.19 2.83 11.74
N LEU A 91 3.40 3.39 11.73
CA LEU A 91 4.53 2.86 10.95
C LEU A 91 4.83 1.41 11.39
N VAL A 92 5.01 1.15 12.68
CA VAL A 92 5.33 -0.19 13.20
C VAL A 92 4.21 -1.19 12.88
N MET A 93 2.95 -0.80 13.05
CA MET A 93 1.81 -1.65 12.69
C MET A 93 1.79 -1.95 11.19
N GLY A 94 2.03 -0.94 10.34
CA GLY A 94 2.10 -1.11 8.90
C GLY A 94 3.25 -2.03 8.47
N LEU A 95 4.45 -1.84 9.03
CA LEU A 95 5.61 -2.71 8.79
C LEU A 95 5.31 -4.15 9.23
N GLY A 96 4.67 -4.33 10.38
CA GLY A 96 4.27 -5.65 10.87
C GLY A 96 3.29 -6.36 9.94
N MET A 97 2.26 -5.66 9.45
CA MET A 97 1.32 -6.22 8.47
C MET A 97 2.01 -6.55 7.15
N GLY A 98 2.87 -5.66 6.65
CA GLY A 98 3.65 -5.91 5.45
C GLY A 98 4.62 -7.09 5.60
N ALA A 99 5.18 -7.31 6.80
CA ALA A 99 6.05 -8.45 7.08
C ALA A 99 5.28 -9.78 7.07
N VAL A 100 4.04 -9.81 7.55
CA VAL A 100 3.17 -11.00 7.44
C VAL A 100 2.92 -11.34 5.98
N VAL A 101 2.58 -10.34 5.15
CA VAL A 101 2.39 -10.53 3.71
C VAL A 101 3.69 -11.02 3.05
N ALA A 102 4.81 -10.35 3.31
CA ALA A 102 6.11 -10.74 2.77
C ALA A 102 6.49 -12.18 3.14
N ALA A 103 6.30 -12.59 4.40
CA ALA A 103 6.57 -13.95 4.85
C ALA A 103 5.70 -14.99 4.11
N MET A 104 4.41 -14.69 3.91
CA MET A 104 3.53 -15.55 3.10
C MET A 104 4.01 -15.64 1.65
N MET A 105 4.40 -14.51 1.05
CA MET A 105 4.86 -14.48 -0.35
C MET A 105 6.20 -15.22 -0.54
N ILE A 106 7.13 -15.10 0.39
CA ILE A 106 8.40 -15.88 0.40
C ILE A 106 8.11 -17.38 0.52
N HIS A 107 7.07 -17.77 1.26
CA HIS A 107 6.72 -19.18 1.43
C HIS A 107 6.02 -19.76 0.20
N VAL A 108 5.17 -18.97 -0.47
CA VAL A 108 4.34 -19.44 -1.60
C VAL A 108 5.04 -19.25 -2.95
N SER A 109 6.02 -18.36 -3.04
CA SER A 109 6.78 -18.07 -4.26
C SER A 109 8.28 -18.04 -3.96
N PRO A 110 9.15 -18.50 -4.87
CA PRO A 110 10.61 -18.39 -4.75
C PRO A 110 11.03 -16.92 -4.96
N MET A 111 10.66 -16.05 -4.03
CA MET A 111 10.97 -14.63 -4.04
C MET A 111 12.14 -14.36 -3.09
N GLU A 112 13.13 -13.60 -3.57
CA GLU A 112 14.20 -13.14 -2.70
C GLU A 112 13.64 -12.32 -1.52
N PRO A 113 14.12 -12.53 -0.29
CA PRO A 113 13.62 -11.82 0.88
C PRO A 113 13.69 -10.29 0.75
N ALA A 114 14.74 -9.76 0.12
CA ALA A 114 14.90 -8.33 -0.12
C ALA A 114 13.79 -7.77 -1.02
N VAL A 115 13.46 -8.48 -2.10
CA VAL A 115 12.38 -8.15 -3.04
C VAL A 115 11.03 -8.14 -2.30
N ALA A 116 10.77 -9.14 -1.45
CA ALA A 116 9.54 -9.21 -0.67
C ALA A 116 9.42 -8.06 0.35
N VAL A 117 10.52 -7.70 1.02
CA VAL A 117 10.56 -6.56 1.95
C VAL A 117 10.27 -5.25 1.23
N ILE A 118 10.92 -5.01 0.10
CA ILE A 118 10.71 -3.79 -0.68
C ILE A 118 9.30 -3.73 -1.25
N ALA A 119 8.78 -4.84 -1.79
CA ALA A 119 7.47 -4.85 -2.45
C ALA A 119 6.28 -4.82 -1.48
N PHE A 120 6.43 -5.31 -0.24
CA PHE A 120 5.30 -5.49 0.67
C PHE A 120 5.48 -4.84 2.05
N VAL A 121 6.68 -4.85 2.63
CA VAL A 121 6.89 -4.29 3.98
C VAL A 121 6.96 -2.78 3.94
N VAL A 122 7.84 -2.25 3.09
CA VAL A 122 8.11 -0.81 2.99
C VAL A 122 6.86 -0.01 2.58
N PRO A 123 6.08 -0.40 1.55
CA PRO A 123 4.92 0.36 1.13
C PRO A 123 3.87 0.43 2.22
N VAL A 124 3.57 -0.69 2.89
CA VAL A 124 2.52 -0.74 3.92
C VAL A 124 2.90 0.12 5.14
N GLY A 125 4.17 0.10 5.55
CA GLY A 125 4.67 0.98 6.61
C GLY A 125 4.55 2.46 6.25
N LEU A 126 5.02 2.85 5.05
CA LEU A 126 4.98 4.23 4.57
C LEU A 126 3.55 4.74 4.35
N VAL A 127 2.65 3.89 3.87
CA VAL A 127 1.23 4.21 3.70
C VAL A 127 0.56 4.46 5.04
N ALA A 128 0.79 3.60 6.04
CA ALA A 128 0.23 3.78 7.37
C ALA A 128 0.74 5.08 8.03
N LEU A 129 2.04 5.36 7.89
CA LEU A 129 2.66 6.60 8.35
C LEU A 129 2.08 7.83 7.66
N GLY A 130 2.11 7.84 6.32
CA GLY A 130 1.68 8.96 5.50
C GLY A 130 0.19 9.26 5.68
N THR A 131 -0.64 8.23 5.77
CA THR A 131 -2.09 8.39 6.01
C THR A 131 -2.33 9.11 7.33
N ASN A 132 -1.64 8.70 8.40
CA ASN A 132 -1.76 9.35 9.70
C ASN A 132 -1.25 10.80 9.70
N LEU A 133 -0.14 11.09 9.01
CA LEU A 133 0.43 12.43 8.91
C LEU A 133 -0.41 13.40 8.08
N LEU A 134 -1.02 12.92 7.00
CA LEU A 134 -1.86 13.73 6.11
C LEU A 134 -3.29 13.90 6.64
N MET A 135 -3.72 13.06 7.58
CA MET A 135 -5.07 13.09 8.12
C MET A 135 -5.49 14.45 8.70
N PRO A 136 -4.68 15.15 9.53
CA PRO A 136 -5.05 16.47 10.05
C PRO A 136 -5.24 17.50 8.93
N LEU A 137 -4.42 17.44 7.89
CA LEU A 137 -4.50 18.34 6.74
C LEU A 137 -5.77 18.06 5.91
N ALA A 138 -6.06 16.80 5.62
CA ALA A 138 -7.26 16.41 4.89
C ALA A 138 -8.56 16.75 5.64
N MET A 139 -8.53 16.71 6.97
CA MET A 139 -9.66 17.16 7.79
C MET A 139 -9.84 18.69 7.77
N ARG A 140 -8.76 19.48 7.58
CA ARG A 140 -8.85 20.94 7.48
C ARG A 140 -9.36 21.42 6.13
N HIS A 141 -9.00 20.77 5.02
CA HIS A 141 -9.32 21.25 3.68
C HIS A 141 -10.33 20.35 2.96
N ARG A 142 -11.50 20.91 2.61
CA ARG A 142 -12.56 20.17 1.90
C ARG A 142 -12.09 19.60 0.55
N TRP A 143 -11.23 20.32 -0.17
CA TRP A 143 -10.72 19.91 -1.48
C TRP A 143 -9.97 18.58 -1.42
N ILE A 144 -9.10 18.40 -0.41
CA ILE A 144 -8.30 17.17 -0.23
C ILE A 144 -9.20 15.93 -0.14
N ARG A 145 -10.39 16.07 0.43
CA ARG A 145 -11.35 14.98 0.64
C ARG A 145 -11.95 14.47 -0.68
N ILE A 146 -12.18 15.37 -1.63
CA ILE A 146 -12.74 15.04 -2.95
C ILE A 146 -11.61 14.58 -3.86
N THR A 147 -10.46 15.27 -3.80
CA THR A 147 -9.33 14.97 -4.65
C THR A 147 -8.65 13.66 -4.30
N SER A 148 -8.69 13.17 -3.05
CA SER A 148 -8.05 11.90 -2.69
C SER A 148 -8.66 10.71 -3.45
N TRP A 149 -9.99 10.69 -3.61
CA TRP A 149 -10.67 9.62 -4.35
C TRP A 149 -10.49 9.76 -5.86
N ALA A 150 -10.57 10.99 -6.38
CA ALA A 150 -10.27 11.24 -7.79
C ALA A 150 -8.82 10.84 -8.14
N LEU A 151 -7.86 11.19 -7.26
CA LEU A 151 -6.45 10.86 -7.43
C LEU A 151 -6.20 9.36 -7.28
N ALA A 152 -6.86 8.67 -6.34
CA ALA A 152 -6.80 7.21 -6.23
C ALA A 152 -7.29 6.54 -7.52
N ALA A 153 -8.44 6.95 -8.04
CA ALA A 153 -9.00 6.42 -9.27
C ALA A 153 -8.05 6.64 -10.47
N VAL A 154 -7.47 7.83 -10.59
CA VAL A 154 -6.48 8.13 -11.66
C VAL A 154 -5.23 7.28 -11.50
N LEU A 155 -4.66 7.17 -10.30
CA LEU A 155 -3.45 6.40 -10.07
C LEU A 155 -3.66 4.92 -10.36
N TRP A 156 -4.76 4.33 -9.90
CA TRP A 156 -5.10 2.94 -10.20
C TRP A 156 -5.40 2.73 -11.69
N GLY A 157 -6.07 3.69 -12.33
CA GLY A 157 -6.27 3.68 -13.78
C GLY A 157 -4.94 3.67 -14.54
N LEU A 158 -3.99 4.51 -14.14
CA LEU A 158 -2.64 4.53 -14.70
C LEU A 158 -1.88 3.23 -14.44
N THR A 159 -1.98 2.66 -13.24
CA THR A 159 -1.40 1.36 -12.92
C THR A 159 -1.99 0.27 -13.82
N LEU A 160 -3.31 0.24 -14.02
CA LEU A 160 -3.98 -0.70 -14.93
C LEU A 160 -3.56 -0.52 -16.39
N VAL A 161 -3.46 0.72 -16.88
CA VAL A 161 -3.00 1.00 -18.25
C VAL A 161 -1.55 0.55 -18.42
N PHE A 162 -0.67 0.89 -17.49
CA PHE A 162 0.74 0.48 -17.50
C PHE A 162 0.89 -1.04 -17.51
N VAL A 163 0.07 -1.74 -16.73
CA VAL A 163 0.00 -3.21 -16.74
C VAL A 163 -0.43 -3.72 -18.10
N ALA A 164 -1.52 -3.18 -18.65
CA ALA A 164 -2.06 -3.63 -19.92
C ALA A 164 -1.05 -3.48 -21.06
N SER A 165 -0.28 -2.39 -21.09
CA SER A 165 0.76 -2.18 -22.09
C SER A 165 1.98 -3.08 -21.91
N LEU A 166 2.37 -3.42 -20.67
CA LEU A 166 3.42 -4.41 -20.40
C LEU A 166 3.03 -5.82 -20.84
N VAL A 167 1.78 -6.23 -20.64
CA VAL A 167 1.28 -7.54 -21.09
C VAL A 167 1.20 -7.58 -22.61
N ALA A 168 0.68 -6.53 -23.25
CA ALA A 168 0.56 -6.46 -24.70
C ALA A 168 1.90 -6.42 -25.44
N GLY A 169 2.97 -5.93 -24.82
CA GLY A 169 4.32 -5.91 -25.41
C GLY A 169 5.09 -7.23 -25.30
N ASN A 170 4.60 -8.21 -24.54
CA ASN A 170 5.23 -9.52 -24.33
C ASN A 170 4.44 -10.69 -24.93
N LEU A 171 3.34 -10.40 -25.65
CA LEU A 171 2.55 -11.35 -26.46
C LEU A 171 2.85 -11.13 -27.95
#